data_AF-A0A8J2J3E3-F1
#
_entry.id   AF-A0A8J2J3E3-F1
#
_cell.length_a   1.000
_cell.length_b   1.000
_cell.length_c   1.000
_cell.angle_alpha   90.00
_cell.angle_beta   90.00
_cell.angle_gamma   90.00
#
_symmetry.space_group_name_H-M   'P 1'
#
loop_
_entity.id
_entity.type
_entity.pdbx_description
1 polymer ?
#
loop_
_entity_poly.entity_id
_entity_poly.type
_entity_poly.pdbx_seq_one_letter_code
_entity_poly.pdbx_strand_id
1 'polypeptide(L)' 'DDENILSENGRIQASNLGIHLQNVKFTHVFSSPYIRAISTAQHILSESNTIYSDDAIVLDPDIRER' A
#
# COMPACT_ATOMS: atom_id res chain seq x y z
N ASP A 1 -2.26 20.30 -0.68
CA ASP A 1 -3.22 19.76 -1.65
C ASP A 1 -3.68 18.38 -1.22
N ASP A 2 -4.94 18.27 -0.81
CA ASP A 2 -5.59 17.02 -0.37
C ASP A 2 -5.82 16.01 -1.51
N GLU A 3 -5.51 16.37 -2.76
CA GLU A 3 -5.68 15.54 -3.96
C GLU A 3 -4.73 14.33 -4.02
N ASN A 4 -3.71 14.27 -3.16
CA ASN A 4 -2.72 13.18 -3.14
C ASN A 4 -2.97 12.12 -2.05
N ILE A 5 -4.02 12.27 -1.23
CA ILE A 5 -4.36 11.34 -0.14
C ILE A 5 -5.54 10.47 -0.57
N LEU A 6 -5.58 9.21 -0.12
CA LEU A 6 -6.72 8.33 -0.37
C LEU A 6 -8.01 8.95 0.21
N SER A 7 -9.07 8.95 -0.60
CA SER A 7 -10.43 9.20 -0.09
C SER A 7 -10.86 8.10 0.87
N GLU A 8 -11.96 8.31 1.59
CA GLU A 8 -12.51 7.28 2.48
C GLU A 8 -12.79 5.97 1.75
N ASN A 9 -13.40 6.05 0.56
CA ASN A 9 -13.64 4.87 -0.27
C ASN A 9 -12.33 4.22 -0.71
N GLY A 10 -11.30 5.01 -1.00
CA GLY A 10 -9.97 4.48 -1.34
C GLY A 10 -9.33 3.71 -0.18
N ARG A 11 -9.49 4.19 1.06
CA ARG A 11 -9.04 3.48 2.27
C ARG A 11 -9.79 2.17 2.47
N ILE A 12 -11.13 2.19 2.34
CA ILE A 12 -11.97 0.99 2.44
C ILE A 12 -11.56 -0.05 1.38
N GLN A 13 -11.33 0.38 0.14
CA GLN A 13 -10.87 -0.50 -0.93
C GLN A 13 -9.50 -1.12 -0.62
N ALA A 14 -8.55 -0.32 -0.12
CA ALA A 14 -7.23 -0.80 0.24
C ALA A 14 -7.26 -1.82 1.39
N SER A 15 -8.02 -1.55 2.46
CA SER A 15 -8.20 -2.52 3.56
C SER A 15 -8.91 -3.79 3.10
N ASN A 16 -9.97 -3.70 2.28
CA ASN A 16 -10.64 -4.90 1.75
C ASN A 16 -9.69 -5.77 0.92
N LEU A 17 -8.81 -5.15 0.13
CA LEU A 17 -7.76 -5.86 -0.60
C LEU A 17 -6.73 -6.47 0.34
N GLY A 18 -6.33 -5.76 1.40
CA GLY A 18 -5.47 -6.26 2.47
C GLY A 18 -6.03 -7.53 3.11
N ILE A 19 -7.29 -7.51 3.54
CA ILE A 19 -8.00 -8.66 4.10
C ILE A 19 -8.04 -9.82 3.09
N HIS A 20 -8.32 -9.54 1.82
CA HIS A 20 -8.34 -10.56 0.77
C HIS A 20 -6.96 -11.22 0.59
N LEU A 21 -5.88 -10.45 0.72
CA LEU A 21 -4.49 -10.90 0.56
C LEU A 21 -3.81 -11.27 1.89
N GLN A 22 -4.54 -11.33 3.02
CA GLN A 22 -3.95 -11.44 4.36
C GLN A 22 -3.04 -12.65 4.59
N ASN A 23 -3.20 -13.71 3.79
CA ASN A 23 -2.41 -14.95 3.85
C ASN A 23 -1.31 -15.04 2.77
N VAL A 24 -1.18 -14.03 1.92
CA VAL A 24 -0.10 -13.92 0.95
C VAL A 24 1.14 -13.39 1.67
N LYS A 25 2.23 -14.13 1.61
CA LYS A 25 3.53 -13.67 2.11
C LYS A 25 4.23 -12.86 1.02
N PHE A 26 4.21 -11.55 1.16
CA PHE A 26 5.01 -10.67 0.32
C PHE A 26 6.48 -10.80 0.73
N THR A 27 7.35 -11.14 -0.22
CA THR A 27 8.80 -11.17 0.04
C THR A 27 9.46 -9.82 -0.23
N HIS A 28 8.84 -9.02 -1.09
CA HIS A 28 9.26 -7.67 -1.45
C HIS A 28 8.02 -6.83 -1.75
N VAL A 29 8.07 -5.55 -1.44
CA VAL A 29 6.99 -4.61 -1.72
C VAL A 29 7.59 -3.37 -2.37
N PHE A 30 7.05 -3.00 -3.53
CA PHE A 30 7.48 -1.82 -4.29
C PHE A 30 6.27 -0.90 -4.51
N SER A 31 6.49 0.40 -4.44
CA SER A 31 5.44 1.40 -4.72
C SER A 31 6.01 2.63 -5.41
N SER A 32 5.17 3.33 -6.18
CA SER A 32 5.52 4.66 -6.70
C SER A 32 5.74 5.64 -5.54
N PRO A 33 6.53 6.72 -5.71
CA PRO A 33 6.78 7.69 -4.66
C PRO A 33 5.57 8.59 -4.30
N TYR A 34 4.38 8.33 -4.87
CA TYR A 34 3.18 9.11 -4.57
C TYR A 34 2.50 8.66 -3.28
N ILE A 35 2.14 9.62 -2.43
CA ILE A 35 1.51 9.39 -1.11
C ILE A 35 0.33 8.42 -1.20
N ARG A 36 -0.57 8.58 -2.18
CA ARG A 36 -1.70 7.67 -2.41
C ARG A 36 -1.27 6.21 -2.58
N ALA A 37 -0.22 5.93 -3.36
CA ALA A 37 0.25 4.57 -3.63
C ALA A 37 0.96 3.98 -2.41
N ILE A 38 1.73 4.79 -1.68
CA ILE A 38 2.36 4.41 -0.43
C ILE A 38 1.30 4.06 0.61
N SER A 39 0.29 4.93 0.78
CA SER A 39 -0.81 4.73 1.72
C SER A 39 -1.63 3.48 1.39
N THR A 40 -1.91 3.21 0.11
CA THR A 40 -2.57 1.95 -0.30
C THR A 40 -1.75 0.74 0.10
N ALA A 41 -0.44 0.74 -0.17
CA ALA A 41 0.43 -0.37 0.20
C ALA A 41 0.48 -0.56 1.73
N GLN A 42 0.55 0.51 2.52
CA GLN A 42 0.51 0.45 3.97
C GLN A 42 -0.79 -0.18 4.49
N HIS A 43 -1.96 0.21 3.96
CA HIS A 43 -3.24 -0.39 4.32
C HIS A 43 -3.31 -1.88 3.96
N ILE A 44 -2.74 -2.30 2.83
CA ILE A 44 -2.69 -3.73 2.46
C ILE A 44 -1.81 -4.52 3.44
N LEU A 45 -0.63 -3.98 3.79
CA LEU A 45 0.31 -4.65 4.69
C LEU A 45 -0.18 -4.68 6.15
N SER A 46 -0.97 -3.69 6.59
CA SER A 46 -1.49 -3.66 7.96
C SER A 46 -2.52 -4.76 8.24
N GLU A 47 -3.22 -5.24 7.21
CA GLU A 47 -4.21 -6.32 7.32
C GLU A 47 -3.60 -7.72 7.11
N SER A 48 -2.30 -7.81 6.87
CA SER A 48 -1.61 -9.08 6.65
C SER A 48 -1.35 -9.84 7.94
N ASN A 49 -1.45 -11.17 7.89
CA ASN A 49 -1.06 -12.07 8.99
C ASN A 49 0.46 -12.22 9.13
N THR A 50 1.23 -11.74 8.14
CA THR A 50 2.69 -11.59 8.21
C THR A 50 3.04 -10.21 8.73
N ILE A 51 4.00 -10.13 9.66
CA ILE A 51 4.54 -8.88 10.19
C ILE A 51 5.55 -8.31 9.19
N TYR A 52 5.34 -7.05 8.78
CA TYR A 52 6.26 -6.27 7.96
C TYR A 52 6.84 -5.12 8.78
N SER A 53 8.06 -4.70 8.46
CA SER A 53 8.68 -3.51 9.05
C SER A 53 8.14 -2.23 8.40
N ASP A 54 8.29 -1.10 9.09
CA ASP A 54 7.84 0.21 8.59
C ASP A 54 8.56 0.62 7.29
N ASP A 55 9.76 0.11 7.05
CA ASP A 55 10.58 0.32 5.85
C ASP A 55 10.41 -0.78 4.78
N ALA A 56 9.41 -1.67 4.93
CA ALA A 56 9.20 -2.79 4.00
C ALA A 56 8.85 -2.36 2.56
N ILE A 57 8.39 -1.11 2.37
CA ILE A 57 8.00 -0.58 1.06
C ILE A 57 9.20 0.15 0.45
N VAL A 58 9.72 -0.41 -0.64
CA VAL A 58 10.74 0.24 -1.46
C VAL A 58 10.07 1.20 -2.45
N LEU A 59 10.47 2.47 -2.44
CA LEU A 59 9.96 3.47 -3.36
C LEU A 59 10.73 3.44 -4.68
N ASP A 60 10.02 3.22 -5.78
CA ASP A 60 10.58 3.14 -7.12
C ASP A 60 9.97 4.25 -8.02
N PRO A 61 10.76 5.28 -8.39
CA PRO A 61 10.32 6.36 -9.26
C PRO A 61 9.86 5.90 -10.65
N ASP A 62 10.33 4.74 -11.15
CA ASP A 62 9.98 4.25 -12.48
C ASP A 62 8.56 3.64 -12.54
N ILE A 63 7.94 3.40 -11.38
CA ILE A 63 6.55 2.92 -11.24
C ILE A 63 5.54 4.09 -11.22
N ARG A 64 5.99 5.34 -11.42
CA ARG A 64 5.09 6.49 -11.42
C ARG A 64 4.09 6.46 -12.58
N GLU A 65 2.92 7.04 -12.32
CA GLU A 65 1.91 7.33 -13.34
C GLU A 65 2.51 8.10 -14.54
N ARG A 66 1.95 7.90 -15.72
CA ARG A 66 2.41 8.55 -16.96
C ARG A 66 2.22 10.07 -16.97
#